data_AF-Q30DU7-F1
#
_entry.id   AF-Q30DU7-F1
#
_cell.length_a   1.000
_cell.length_b   1.000
_cell.length_c   1.000
_cell.angle_alpha   90.00
_cell.angle_beta   90.00
_cell.angle_gamma   90.00
#
_symmetry.space_group_name_H-M   'P 1'
#
loop_
_entity.id
_entity.type
_entity.pdbx_description
1 polymer ?
#
loop_
_entity_poly.entity_id
_entity_poly.type
_entity_poly.pdbx_seq_one_letter_code
_entity_poly.pdbx_strand_id
1 'polypeptide(L)'
;GLWMNCVVQSTGQMQCKVYDSLLALPQDLQAARALIVICIILAVFGVLLSVVGGKCTNCVDDESPKAKIMIVAGVVFLLAGLLVMVPVSWTANNVIRDFYN
;
A
#
# COMPACT_ATOMS: atom_id res chain seq x y z
N GLY A 1 -3.78 8.09 12.38
CA GLY A 1 -3.74 7.39 11.07
C GLY A 1 -2.30 7.20 10.62
N LEU A 2 -2.05 6.62 9.43
CA LEU A 2 -0.67 6.34 8.98
C LEU A 2 0.15 7.62 8.75
N TRP A 3 -0.47 8.67 8.20
CA TRP A 3 0.20 9.92 7.79
C TRP A 3 -0.18 11.17 8.61
N MET A 4 -1.29 11.11 9.35
CA MET A 4 -1.76 12.21 10.20
C MET A 4 -2.43 11.67 11.46
N ASN A 5 -2.42 12.48 12.52
CA ASN A 5 -3.20 12.25 13.72
C ASN A 5 -4.36 13.25 13.78
N CYS A 6 -5.53 12.81 14.19
CA CYS A 6 -6.69 13.67 14.41
C CYS A 6 -7.18 13.47 15.83
N VAL A 7 -7.40 14.58 16.53
CA VAL A 7 -7.93 14.60 17.90
C VAL A 7 -9.17 15.48 17.93
N VAL A 8 -10.18 15.05 18.67
CA VAL A 8 -11.37 15.86 18.94
C VAL A 8 -11.22 16.47 20.34
N GLN A 9 -11.27 17.79 20.43
CA GLN A 9 -11.24 18.49 21.71
C GLN A 9 -12.64 18.61 22.30
N SER A 10 -12.74 18.79 23.62
CA SER A 10 -14.01 18.89 24.36
C SER A 10 -14.89 20.06 23.90
N THR A 11 -14.33 21.07 23.23
CA THR A 11 -15.05 22.17 22.56
C THR A 11 -15.73 21.76 21.25
N GLY A 12 -15.62 20.49 20.85
CA GLY A 12 -16.18 19.95 19.61
C GLY A 12 -15.33 20.19 18.36
N GLN A 13 -14.17 20.85 18.50
CA GLN A 13 -13.29 21.08 17.36
C GLN A 13 -12.44 19.83 17.05
N MET A 14 -12.45 19.41 15.79
CA MET A 14 -11.56 18.38 15.26
C MET A 14 -10.29 19.04 14.73
N GLN A 15 -9.14 18.68 15.30
CA GLN A 15 -7.84 19.15 14.82
C GLN A 15 -7.06 17.96 14.29
N CYS A 16 -6.68 18.03 13.00
CA CYS A 16 -5.80 17.06 12.36
C CYS A 16 -4.42 17.68 12.14
N LYS A 17 -3.38 16.97 12.57
CA LYS A 17 -1.98 17.37 12.42
C LYS A 17 -1.22 16.27 11.69
N VAL A 18 -0.53 16.65 10.60
CA VAL A 18 0.40 15.76 9.90
C VAL A 18 1.63 15.57 10.79
N TYR A 19 2.23 14.39 10.78
CA TYR A 19 3.42 14.13 11.57
C TYR A 19 4.61 14.93 11.00
N ASP A 20 5.14 15.87 11.78
CA ASP A 20 6.20 16.80 11.36
C ASP A 20 7.59 16.14 11.22
N SER A 21 7.83 14.98 11.83
CA SER A 21 9.14 14.33 11.81
C SER A 21 9.03 12.80 11.82
N LEU A 22 9.79 12.17 10.91
CA LEU A 22 9.88 10.71 10.80
C LEU A 22 10.58 10.08 12.01
N LEU A 23 11.47 10.84 12.68
CA LEU A 23 12.31 10.36 13.78
C LEU A 23 11.59 10.23 15.13
N ALA A 24 10.44 10.90 15.30
CA ALA A 24 9.64 10.87 16.53
C ALA A 24 8.46 9.88 16.43
N LEU A 25 8.39 9.11 15.35
CA LEU A 25 7.28 8.20 15.05
C LEU A 25 7.66 6.77 15.49
N PRO A 26 6.73 5.99 16.06
CA PRO A 26 7.01 4.60 16.42
C PRO A 26 7.49 3.80 15.20
N GLN A 27 8.50 2.95 15.42
CA GLN A 27 9.19 2.19 14.38
C GLN A 27 8.22 1.32 13.54
N ASP A 28 7.18 0.77 14.17
CA ASP A 28 6.11 0.02 13.49
C ASP A 28 5.39 0.86 12.43
N LEU A 29 5.12 2.13 12.73
CA LEU A 29 4.40 3.02 11.82
C LEU A 29 5.29 3.47 10.66
N GLN A 30 6.59 3.63 10.90
CA GLN A 30 7.57 3.89 9.85
C GLN A 30 7.73 2.70 8.90
N ALA A 31 7.82 1.48 9.44
CA ALA A 31 7.86 0.25 8.66
C ALA A 31 6.57 0.08 7.83
N ALA A 32 5.41 0.32 8.44
CA ALA A 32 4.13 0.29 7.74
C ALA A 32 4.06 1.32 6.60
N ARG A 33 4.58 2.54 6.77
CA ARG A 33 4.67 3.54 5.69
C ARG A 33 5.51 3.03 4.52
N ALA A 34 6.71 2.50 4.79
CA ALA A 34 7.59 1.99 3.74
C ALA A 34 6.92 0.84 2.97
N LEU A 35 6.33 -0.12 3.68
CA LEU A 35 5.63 -1.25 3.07
C LEU A 35 4.46 -0.79 2.20
N ILE A 36 3.61 0.12 2.68
CA ILE A 36 2.48 0.66 1.91
C ILE A 36 2.95 1.39 0.66
N VAL A 37 4.01 2.22 0.74
CA VAL A 37 4.56 2.92 -0.42
C VAL A 37 5.09 1.92 -1.46
N ILE A 38 5.82 0.89 -1.04
CA ILE A 38 6.31 -0.16 -1.93
C ILE A 38 5.14 -0.92 -2.59
N CYS A 39 4.09 -1.25 -1.83
CA CYS A 39 2.88 -1.88 -2.36
C CYS A 39 2.22 -1.02 -3.45
N ILE A 40 2.10 0.29 -3.22
CA ILE A 40 1.53 1.22 -4.20
C ILE A 40 2.37 1.25 -5.47
N ILE A 41 3.70 1.33 -5.35
CA ILE A 41 4.61 1.32 -6.50
C ILE A 41 4.44 0.02 -7.30
N LEU A 42 4.43 -1.14 -6.63
CA LEU A 42 4.21 -2.44 -7.30
C LEU A 42 2.84 -2.52 -7.98
N ALA A 43 1.78 -2.02 -7.32
CA ALA A 43 0.45 -1.99 -7.91
C ALA A 43 0.40 -1.10 -9.15
N VAL A 44 1.05 0.08 -9.13
CA VAL A 44 1.16 0.96 -10.30
C VAL A 44 1.90 0.27 -11.44
N PHE A 45 3.01 -0.43 -11.16
CA PHE A 45 3.69 -1.25 -12.16
C PHE A 45 2.77 -2.35 -12.72
N GLY A 46 2.00 -3.02 -11.86
CA GLY A 46 0.98 -3.99 -12.27
C GLY A 46 -0.05 -3.38 -13.22
N VAL A 47 -0.54 -2.16 -12.94
CA VAL A 47 -1.48 -1.44 -13.81
C VAL A 47 -0.83 -1.13 -15.16
N LEU A 48 0.41 -0.60 -15.17
CA LEU A 48 1.11 -0.30 -16.42
C LEU A 48 1.34 -1.54 -17.28
N LEU A 49 1.73 -2.66 -16.66
CA LEU A 49 1.89 -3.94 -17.36
C LEU A 49 0.55 -4.45 -17.91
N SER A 50 -0.54 -4.32 -17.17
CA SER A 50 -1.89 -4.66 -17.66
C SER A 50 -2.33 -3.80 -18.84
N VAL A 51 -2.00 -2.50 -18.83
CA VAL A 51 -2.29 -1.60 -19.96
C VAL A 51 -1.50 -2.02 -21.20
N VAL A 52 -0.21 -2.35 -21.05
CA VAL A 52 0.65 -2.80 -22.17
C VAL A 52 0.25 -4.20 -22.69
N GLY A 53 -0.15 -5.11 -21.79
CA GLY A 53 -0.57 -6.47 -22.13
C GLY A 53 -2.01 -6.59 -22.64
N GLY A 54 -2.78 -5.51 -22.58
CA GLY A 54 -4.17 -5.48 -23.03
C GLY A 54 -4.32 -5.69 -24.54
N LYS A 55 -5.37 -6.41 -24.95
CA LYS A 55 -5.68 -6.62 -26.38
C LYS A 55 -5.95 -5.31 -27.13
N CYS A 56 -6.45 -4.29 -26.43
CA CYS A 56 -6.75 -2.98 -27.00
C CYS A 56 -5.51 -2.08 -27.20
N THR A 57 -4.33 -2.49 -26.74
CA THR A 57 -3.09 -1.70 -26.79
C THR A 57 -2.14 -2.26 -27.85
N ASN A 58 -1.66 -1.39 -28.76
CA ASN A 58 -0.74 -1.76 -29.85
C ASN A 58 0.75 -1.56 -29.51
N CYS A 59 1.13 -1.59 -28.22
CA CYS A 59 2.54 -1.48 -27.81
C CYS A 59 3.36 -2.73 -28.17
N VAL A 60 2.69 -3.86 -28.35
CA VAL A 60 3.26 -5.16 -28.75
C VAL A 60 2.31 -5.72 -29.81
N ASP A 61 2.80 -6.14 -30.97
CA ASP A 61 1.93 -6.69 -32.03
C ASP A 61 1.67 -8.18 -31.84
N ASP A 62 2.57 -8.87 -31.14
CA ASP A 62 2.61 -10.33 -31.04
C ASP A 62 1.79 -10.84 -29.83
N GLU A 63 0.94 -11.85 -30.02
CA GLU A 63 -0.05 -12.28 -29.01
C GLU A 63 0.60 -13.09 -27.87
N SER A 64 1.67 -13.83 -28.18
CA SER A 64 2.43 -14.63 -27.21
C SER A 64 3.08 -13.78 -26.09
N PRO A 65 3.81 -12.69 -26.39
CA PRO A 65 4.33 -11.80 -25.35
C PRO A 65 3.22 -11.05 -24.59
N LYS A 66 2.09 -10.70 -25.22
CA LYS A 66 0.94 -10.10 -24.51
C LYS A 66 0.42 -11.02 -23.40
N ALA A 67 0.24 -12.30 -23.70
CA ALA A 67 -0.21 -13.29 -22.71
C ALA A 67 0.78 -13.40 -21.54
N LYS A 68 2.09 -13.43 -21.82
CA LYS A 68 3.13 -13.45 -20.78
C LYS A 68 3.12 -12.19 -19.92
N ILE A 69 2.98 -11.01 -20.53
CA ILE A 69 2.90 -9.72 -19.81
C ILE A 69 1.69 -9.70 -18.88
N MET A 70 0.53 -10.18 -19.33
CA MET A 70 -0.68 -10.26 -18.51
C MET A 70 -0.52 -11.24 -17.32
N ILE A 71 0.14 -12.38 -17.52
CA ILE A 71 0.46 -13.31 -16.43
C ILE A 71 1.37 -12.63 -15.40
N VAL A 72 2.43 -11.95 -15.86
CA VAL A 72 3.35 -11.21 -14.98
C VAL A 72 2.62 -10.10 -14.23
N ALA A 73 1.75 -9.34 -14.89
CA ALA A 73 0.95 -8.29 -14.26
C ALA A 73 0.08 -8.88 -13.12
N GLY A 74 -0.57 -10.02 -13.36
CA GLY A 74 -1.34 -10.74 -12.34
C GLY A 74 -0.49 -11.16 -11.13
N VAL A 75 0.70 -11.73 -11.38
CA VAL A 75 1.64 -12.10 -10.30
C VAL A 75 2.08 -10.88 -9.50
N VAL A 76 2.39 -9.77 -10.15
CA VAL A 76 2.78 -8.51 -9.49
C VAL A 76 1.64 -8.00 -8.60
N PHE A 77 0.38 -8.08 -9.05
CA PHE A 77 -0.77 -7.71 -8.22
C PHE A 77 -0.96 -8.62 -7.01
N LEU A 78 -0.79 -9.94 -7.18
CA LEU A 78 -0.87 -10.88 -6.06
C LEU A 78 0.22 -10.59 -5.01
N LEU A 79 1.45 -10.33 -5.46
CA LEU A 79 2.55 -9.94 -4.57
C LEU A 79 2.27 -8.62 -3.86
N ALA A 80 1.77 -7.60 -4.57
CA ALA A 80 1.39 -6.33 -3.98
C ALA A 80 0.28 -6.49 -2.92
N GLY A 81 -0.73 -7.32 -3.20
CA GLY A 81 -1.81 -7.64 -2.26
C GLY A 81 -1.32 -8.37 -1.00
N LEU A 82 -0.46 -9.37 -1.16
CA LEU A 82 0.16 -10.07 -0.03
C LEU A 82 1.02 -9.14 0.82
N LEU A 83 1.80 -8.26 0.18
CA LEU A 83 2.67 -7.31 0.87
C LEU A 83 1.87 -6.27 1.65
N VAL A 84 0.68 -5.87 1.18
CA VAL A 84 -0.21 -4.93 1.89
C VAL A 84 -0.87 -5.56 3.11
N MET A 85 -1.09 -6.89 3.08
CA MET A 85 -1.70 -7.62 4.19
C MET A 85 -0.80 -7.61 5.43
N VAL A 86 0.52 -7.73 5.24
CA VAL A 86 1.51 -7.74 6.34
C VAL A 86 1.41 -6.53 7.28
N PRO A 87 1.55 -5.27 6.82
CA PRO A 87 1.47 -4.11 7.72
C PRO A 87 0.07 -3.92 8.31
N VAL A 88 -0.99 -4.29 7.60
CA VAL A 88 -2.37 -4.17 8.11
C VAL A 88 -2.60 -5.18 9.24
N SER A 89 -2.24 -6.44 9.05
CA SER A 89 -2.34 -7.47 10.08
C SER A 89 -1.44 -7.19 11.27
N TRP A 90 -0.22 -6.69 11.04
CA TRP A 90 0.71 -6.33 12.12
C TRP A 90 0.17 -5.19 12.98
N THR A 91 -0.28 -4.10 12.36
CA THR A 91 -0.84 -2.94 13.08
C THR A 91 -2.09 -3.32 13.87
N ALA A 92 -2.98 -4.14 13.30
CA ALA A 92 -4.14 -4.67 14.01
C ALA A 92 -3.74 -5.54 15.21
N ASN A 93 -2.75 -6.42 15.04
CA ASN A 93 -2.25 -7.26 16.12
C ASN A 93 -1.63 -6.45 17.27
N ASN A 94 -0.86 -5.41 16.97
CA ASN A 94 -0.29 -4.55 18.01
C ASN A 94 -1.39 -3.84 18.81
N VAL A 95 -2.42 -3.31 18.14
CA VAL A 95 -3.57 -2.70 18.82
C VAL A 95 -4.26 -3.71 19.75
N ILE A 96 -4.48 -4.95 19.30
CA ILE A 96 -5.07 -6.00 20.14
C ILE A 96 -4.18 -6.31 21.35
N ARG A 97 -2.86 -6.45 21.16
CA ARG A 97 -1.92 -6.74 22.26
C ARG A 97 -1.85 -5.60 23.27
N ASP A 98 -1.90 -4.35 22.80
CA ASP A 98 -1.95 -3.16 23.67
C ASP A 98 -3.26 -3.06 24.47
N PHE A 99 -4.34 -3.72 24.05
CA PHE A 99 -5.57 -3.81 24.85
C PHE A 99 -5.49 -4.84 25.98
N TYR A 100 -4.72 -5.91 25.80
CA TYR A 100 -4.62 -7.01 26.78
C TYR A 100 -3.43 -6.87 27.74
N ASN A 101 -2.42 -6.09 27.36
CA ASN A 101 -1.33 -5.66 28.25
C ASN A 101 -1.72 -4.42 29.03
#